data_AF-A0A354HUV2-F1
#
_entry.id   AF-A0A354HUV2-F1
#
_cell.length_a   1.000
_cell.length_b   1.000
_cell.length_c   1.000
_cell.angle_alpha   90.00
_cell.angle_beta   90.00
_cell.angle_gamma   90.00
#
_symmetry.space_group_name_H-M   'P 1'
#
loop_
_entity.id
_entity.type
_entity.pdbx_description
1 polymer ?
#
loop_
_entity_poly.entity_id
_entity_poly.type
_entity_poly.pdbx_seq_one_letter_code
_entity_poly.pdbx_strand_id
1 'polypeptide(L)' 'PGHRPGFLPNFLSDQGVNVIISGGVGGGAIEIFEEKGIEVVTGARGSADDAANSYLK' A
#
# COMPACT_ATOMS: atom_id res chain seq x y z
N PRO A 1 -22.24 2.99 4.89
CA PRO A 1 -21.79 4.23 4.21
C PRO A 1 -20.41 4.67 4.77
N GLY A 2 -19.31 4.46 4.05
CA GLY A 2 -17.99 4.84 4.56
C GLY A 2 -16.78 4.32 3.78
N HIS A 3 -16.93 3.22 3.03
CA HIS A 3 -15.87 2.73 2.14
C HIS A 3 -16.08 3.32 0.74
N ARG A 4 -15.07 4.03 0.21
CA ARG A 4 -15.01 4.46 -1.20
C ARG A 4 -13.95 3.62 -1.91
N PRO A 5 -14.34 2.56 -2.64
CA PRO A 5 -13.39 1.75 -3.41
C PRO A 5 -12.50 2.65 -4.26
N GLY A 6 -11.19 2.38 -4.27
CA GLY A 6 -10.21 3.16 -5.02
C GLY A 6 -9.84 4.53 -4.42
N PHE A 7 -10.49 5.05 -3.38
CA PHE A 7 -10.11 6.35 -2.80
C PHE A 7 -8.66 6.34 -2.26
N LEU A 8 -8.32 5.38 -1.42
CA LEU A 8 -7.00 5.32 -0.78
C LEU A 8 -5.87 5.12 -1.80
N PRO A 9 -5.98 4.17 -2.77
CA PRO A 9 -4.97 4.02 -3.81
C PRO A 9 -4.78 5.27 -4.69
N ASN A 10 -5.86 5.94 -5.07
CA ASN A 10 -5.78 7.18 -5.83
C ASN A 10 -5.09 8.29 -5.04
N PHE A 11 -5.54 8.51 -3.79
CA PHE A 11 -4.97 9.54 -2.94
C PHE A 11 -3.47 9.37 -2.71
N LEU A 12 -3.01 8.15 -2.40
CA LEU A 12 -1.59 7.89 -2.12
C LEU A 12 -0.73 8.01 -3.39
N SER A 13 -1.26 7.62 -4.54
CA SER A 13 -0.63 7.86 -5.84
C SER A 13 -0.48 9.36 -6.15
N ASP A 14 -1.49 10.17 -5.85
CA ASP A 14 -1.43 11.62 -6.02
C ASP A 14 -0.40 12.28 -5.08
N GLN A 15 -0.05 11.62 -3.97
CA GLN A 15 1.04 12.05 -3.07
C GLN A 15 2.43 11.57 -3.53
N GLY A 16 2.53 10.87 -4.66
CA GLY A 16 3.81 10.37 -5.19
C GLY A 16 4.35 9.16 -4.44
N VAL A 17 3.50 8.42 -3.71
CA VAL A 17 3.92 7.18 -3.05
C VAL A 17 4.26 6.13 -4.11
N ASN A 18 5.41 5.47 -3.96
CA ASN A 18 5.86 4.41 -4.86
C ASN A 18 5.73 3.00 -4.27
N VAL A 19 5.64 2.88 -2.94
CA VAL A 19 5.63 1.60 -2.22
C VAL A 19 4.63 1.68 -1.05
N ILE A 20 3.83 0.64 -0.89
CA ILE A 20 2.92 0.43 0.24
C ILE A 20 3.31 -0.85 0.96
N ILE A 21 3.52 -0.77 2.27
CA ILE A 21 3.82 -1.92 3.12
C ILE A 21 2.67 -2.09 4.13
N SER A 22 2.02 -3.26 4.12
CA SER A 22 0.88 -3.55 4.99
C SER A 22 0.87 -4.99 5.48
N GLY A 23 0.22 -5.24 6.63
CA GLY A 23 -0.07 -6.60 7.09
C GLY A 23 -1.07 -7.32 6.18
N GLY A 24 -2.04 -6.59 5.62
CA GLY A 24 -3.00 -7.10 4.65
C GLY A 24 -3.64 -5.98 3.83
N VAL A 25 -3.95 -6.28 2.58
CA VAL A 25 -4.61 -5.37 1.63
C VAL A 25 -5.67 -6.18 0.87
N GLY A 26 -6.84 -5.59 0.62
CA GLY A 26 -7.86 -6.25 -0.20
C GLY A 26 -7.45 -6.32 -1.67
N GLY A 27 -7.79 -7.41 -2.36
CA GLY A 27 -7.38 -7.66 -3.76
C GLY A 27 -7.64 -6.50 -4.71
N GLY A 28 -8.85 -5.93 -4.68
CA GLY A 28 -9.17 -4.77 -5.55
C GLY A 28 -8.39 -3.49 -5.22
N ALA A 29 -7.79 -3.36 -4.03
CA ALA A 29 -6.87 -2.25 -3.77
C ALA A 29 -5.47 -2.55 -4.31
N ILE A 30 -5.01 -3.80 -4.26
CA ILE A 30 -3.74 -4.25 -4.85
C ILE A 30 -3.75 -3.95 -6.36
N GLU A 31 -4.80 -4.36 -7.07
CA GLU A 31 -4.96 -4.11 -8.51
C GLU A 31 -4.80 -2.62 -8.85
N ILE A 32 -5.47 -1.73 -8.10
CA ILE A 32 -5.40 -0.28 -8.35
C ILE A 32 -4.02 0.30 -8.02
N PHE A 33 -3.34 -0.19 -6.97
CA PHE A 33 -1.97 0.23 -6.66
C PHE A 33 -1.01 -0.19 -7.77
N GLU A 34 -1.08 -1.44 -8.23
CA GLU A 34 -0.22 -1.98 -9.29
C GLU A 34 -0.45 -1.25 -10.62
N GLU A 35 -1.70 -0.97 -11.00
CA GLU A 35 -2.05 -0.16 -12.17
C GLU A 35 -1.43 1.25 -12.13
N LYS A 36 -1.21 1.79 -10.92
CA LYS A 36 -0.60 3.09 -10.69
C LYS A 36 0.93 3.03 -10.54
N GLY A 37 1.52 1.85 -10.72
CA GLY A 37 2.96 1.64 -10.56
C GLY A 37 3.43 1.72 -9.10
N ILE A 38 2.52 1.44 -8.15
CA ILE A 38 2.82 1.40 -6.72
C ILE A 38 3.05 -0.06 -6.33
N GLU A 39 4.23 -0.34 -5.80
CA GLU A 39 4.57 -1.66 -5.27
C GLU A 39 3.76 -1.93 -3.98
N VAL A 40 3.19 -3.12 -3.86
CA VAL A 40 2.46 -3.53 -2.65
C VAL A 40 3.14 -4.71 -1.97
N VAL A 41 3.72 -4.46 -0.80
CA VAL A 41 4.30 -5.47 0.08
C VAL A 41 3.28 -5.86 1.14
N THR A 42 2.94 -7.15 1.18
CA THR A 42 1.95 -7.69 2.13
C THR A 42 2.60 -8.59 3.18
N GLY A 43 1.87 -8.85 4.27
CA GLY A 43 2.36 -9.73 5.35
C GLY A 43 3.30 -9.06 6.34
N ALA A 44 3.44 -7.73 6.30
CA ALA A 44 4.23 -6.99 7.27
C ALA A 44 3.69 -7.20 8.71
N ARG A 45 4.61 -7.28 9.68
CA ARG A 45 4.31 -7.46 11.10
C ARG A 45 5.23 -6.56 11.93
N GLY A 46 4.79 -6.17 13.12
CA GLY A 46 5.57 -5.32 14.01
C GLY A 46 5.36 -3.84 13.74
N SER A 47 6.38 -3.02 14.01
CA SER A 47 6.29 -1.56 13.86
C SER A 47 6.48 -1.11 12.41
N ALA A 48 6.04 0.12 12.09
CA ALA A 48 6.26 0.72 10.78
C ALA A 48 7.77 0.89 10.48
N ASP A 49 8.56 1.24 11.50
CA ASP A 49 10.01 1.39 11.37
C ASP A 49 10.67 0.05 11.04
N ASP A 50 10.26 -1.05 11.67
CA ASP A 50 10.79 -2.39 11.38
C ASP A 50 10.45 -2.81 9.94
N ALA A 51 9.21 -2.52 9.50
CA ALA A 51 8.76 -2.83 8.15
C ALA A 51 9.54 -2.04 7.09
N ALA A 52 9.71 -0.74 7.30
CA ALA A 52 10.50 0.12 6.41
C ALA A 52 11.98 -0.32 6.37
N ASN A 53 12.59 -0.58 7.53
CA ASN A 53 13.97 -1.07 7.59
C ASN A 53 14.15 -2.46 6.96
N SER A 54 13.12 -3.31 7.00
CA SER A 54 13.18 -4.63 6.36
C SER A 54 13.08 -4.55 4.84
N TYR A 55 12.32 -3.58 4.31
CA TYR A 55 12.21 -3.32 2.88
C TYR A 55 13.51 -2.77 2.27
N LEU A 56 14.26 -1.96 3.03
CA LEU A 56 15.49 -1.31 2.56
C LEU A 56 16.74 -2.21 2.59
N LYS A 57 16.65 -3.43 3.13
CA LYS A 57 17.76 -4.37 3.23
C LYS A 57 17.92 -5.20 1.96
#